data_AF-A0A257GWX2-F1
#
_entry.id   AF-A0A257GWX2-F1
#
_cell.length_a   1.000
_cell.length_b   1.000
_cell.length_c   1.000
_cell.angle_alpha   90.00
_cell.angle_beta   90.00
_cell.angle_gamma   90.00
#
_symmetry.space_group_name_H-M   'P 1'
#
loop_
_entity.id
_entity.type
_entity.pdbx_description
1 polymer ?
#
loop_
_entity_poly.entity_id
_entity_poly.type
_entity_poly.pdbx_seq_one_letter_code
_entity_poly.pdbx_strand_id
1 'polypeptide(L)' 'MHPPTNPSSAITAVEAQPRVKPSNFPEPFAARMRGRTIRPLGEVFGLRNFG' A
#
# COMPACT_ATOMS: atom_id res chain seq x y z
N MET A 1 -5.47 -5.84 25.52
CA MET A 1 -5.59 -4.40 25.26
C MET A 1 -4.88 -4.10 23.95
N HIS A 2 -5.61 -3.90 22.86
CA HIS A 2 -5.01 -3.35 21.63
C HIS A 2 -5.04 -1.82 21.78
N PRO A 3 -3.90 -1.12 21.66
CA PRO A 3 -3.93 0.34 21.65
C PRO A 3 -4.72 0.80 20.41
N PRO A 4 -5.46 1.93 20.50
CA PRO A 4 -6.02 2.54 19.31
C PRO A 4 -4.85 2.85 18.37
N THR A 5 -4.89 2.27 17.16
CA THR A 5 -3.96 2.62 16.09
C THR A 5 -4.29 4.06 15.72
N ASN A 6 -3.61 5.01 16.36
CA ASN A 6 -3.73 6.41 16.02
C ASN A 6 -3.20 6.55 14.58
N PRO A 7 -4.04 6.93 13.60
CA PRO A 7 -3.58 7.12 12.22
C PRO A 7 -2.61 8.30 12.08
N SER A 8 -2.29 9.00 13.17
CA SER A 8 -1.49 10.21 13.23
C SER A 8 -0.02 10.01 13.62
N SER A 9 0.42 8.79 13.92
CA SER A 9 1.85 8.54 14.13
C SER A 9 2.57 8.43 12.79
N ALA A 10 3.65 9.20 12.61
CA ALA A 10 4.55 9.02 11.48
C ALA A 10 5.09 7.57 11.47
N ILE A 11 5.17 6.97 10.29
CA ILE A 11 5.73 5.63 10.08
C ILE A 11 6.88 5.66 9.07
N THR A 12 7.79 4.71 9.14
CA THR A 12 8.75 4.48 8.05
C THR A 12 8.03 3.83 6.87
N ALA A 13 8.12 4.42 5.67
CA ALA A 13 7.36 3.96 4.50
C ALA A 13 7.62 2.48 4.11
N VAL A 14 8.81 1.95 4.39
CA VAL A 14 9.17 0.56 4.09
C VAL A 14 8.49 -0.45 5.02
N GLU A 15 8.04 -0.01 6.20
CA GLU A 15 7.40 -0.85 7.21
C GLU A 15 5.90 -1.03 6.95
N ALA A 16 5.31 -0.21 6.06
CA ALA A 16 3.94 -0.40 5.60
C ALA A 16 3.78 -1.78 4.94
N GLN A 17 2.65 -2.44 5.22
CA GLN A 17 2.39 -3.79 4.71
C GLN A 17 2.34 -3.79 3.16
N PRO A 18 2.98 -4.79 2.51
CA PRO A 18 2.83 -4.97 1.08
C PRO A 18 1.37 -5.24 0.68
N ARG A 19 0.97 -4.66 -0.45
CA ARG A 19 -0.31 -4.96 -1.10
C ARG A 19 -0.32 -6.42 -1.55
N VAL A 20 -1.26 -7.19 -1.01
CA VAL A 20 -1.48 -8.60 -1.39
C VAL A 20 -2.27 -8.75 -2.70
N LYS A 21 -3.03 -7.73 -3.10
CA LYS A 21 -3.85 -7.78 -4.32
C LYS A 21 -2.96 -7.67 -5.57
N PRO A 22 -2.99 -8.67 -6.48
CA PRO A 22 -2.21 -8.64 -7.71
C PRO A 22 -2.59 -7.47 -8.61
N SER A 23 -1.67 -7.11 -9.51
CA SER A 23 -1.94 -6.11 -10.54
C SER A 23 -3.02 -6.61 -11.50
N ASN A 24 -3.96 -5.74 -11.87
CA ASN A 24 -5.03 -6.04 -12.83
C ASN A 24 -4.65 -5.70 -14.28
N PHE A 25 -3.36 -5.74 -14.61
CA PHE A 25 -2.92 -5.46 -15.97
C PHE A 25 -3.15 -6.69 -16.87
N PRO A 26 -3.56 -6.50 -18.14
CA PRO A 26 -3.54 -7.58 -19.11
C PRO A 26 -2.09 -7.96 -19.48
N GLU A 27 -1.89 -9.16 -20.02
CA GLU A 27 -0.62 -9.49 -20.67
C GLU A 27 -0.43 -8.66 -21.97
N PRO A 28 0.80 -8.29 -22.34
CA PRO A 28 2.10 -8.64 -21.74
C PRO A 28 2.54 -7.72 -20.59
N PHE A 29 1.68 -6.78 -20.15
CA PHE A 29 2.08 -5.75 -19.19
C PHE A 29 2.13 -6.27 -17.75
N ALA A 30 1.33 -7.29 -17.42
CA ALA A 30 1.45 -8.02 -16.16
C ALA A 30 2.87 -8.60 -15.97
N ALA A 31 3.43 -9.20 -17.02
CA ALA A 31 4.80 -9.72 -17.01
C ALA A 31 5.86 -8.67 -16.65
N ARG A 32 5.67 -7.41 -17.08
CA ARG A 32 6.58 -6.30 -16.79
C ARG A 32 6.52 -5.81 -15.34
N MET A 33 5.44 -6.11 -14.63
CA MET A 33 5.24 -5.70 -13.23
C MET A 33 5.70 -6.76 -12.23
N ARG A 34 6.17 -7.92 -12.69
CA ARG A 34 6.70 -8.98 -11.82
C ARG A 34 7.88 -8.46 -10.99
N GLY A 35 7.92 -8.85 -9.72
CA GLY A 35 8.96 -8.43 -8.76
C GLY A 35 8.72 -7.06 -8.11
N ARG A 36 7.74 -6.27 -8.57
CA ARG A 36 7.37 -5.00 -7.93
C ARG A 36 6.61 -5.26 -6.63
N THR A 37 7.08 -4.66 -5.53
CA THR A 37 6.35 -4.62 -4.26
C THR A 37 5.68 -3.25 -4.07
N ILE A 38 4.37 -3.22 -3.81
CA ILE A 38 3.62 -1.99 -3.56
C ILE A 38 3.29 -1.91 -2.06
N ARG A 39 3.53 -0.77 -1.43
CA ARG A 39 3.15 -0.50 -0.03
C ARG A 39 2.23 0.74 0.00
N PRO A 40 0.91 0.57 0.16
CA PRO A 40 -0.03 1.68 0.02
C PRO A 40 -0.08 2.55 1.28
N LEU A 41 0.58 3.71 1.26
CA LEU A 41 0.56 4.65 2.39
C LEU A 41 -0.80 5.32 2.58
N GLY A 42 -1.56 5.53 1.50
CA GLY A 42 -2.88 6.16 1.59
C GLY A 42 -3.84 5.43 2.53
N GLU A 43 -3.82 4.09 2.52
CA GLU A 43 -4.66 3.28 3.42
C GLU A 43 -4.24 3.42 4.88
N VAL A 44 -2.93 3.46 5.14
CA VAL A 44 -2.37 3.67 6.49
C VAL A 44 -2.84 4.98 7.12
N PHE A 45 -2.92 6.04 6.32
CA PHE A 45 -3.34 7.37 6.77
C PHE A 45 -4.81 7.69 6.49
N GLY A 46 -5.60 6.74 5.98
CA GLY A 46 -7.00 6.95 5.63
C GLY A 46 -7.24 8.00 4.52
N LEU A 47 -6.28 8.22 3.62
CA LEU A 47 -6.40 9.14 2.50
C LEU A 47 -7.41 8.61 1.48
N ARG A 48 -8.45 9.42 1.22
CA ARG A 48 -9.54 9.08 0.28
C ARG A 48 -9.66 10.05 -0.89
N ASN A 49 -9.09 11.25 -0.75
CA ASN A 49 -9.15 12.28 -1.77
C ASN A 49 -7.72 12.68 -2.15
N PHE A 50 -7.50 12.89 -3.44
CA PHE A 50 -6.27 13.42 -4.01
C PHE A 50 -6.67 14.64 -4.85
N GLY A 51 -5.88 15.71 -4.79
CA GLY A 51 -6.07 16.94 -5.56
C GLY A 51 -4.84 17.24 -6.39
#